data_AF-A0A1V5PN78-F1
#
_entry.id   AF-A0A1V5PN78-F1
#
_cell.length_a   1.000
_cell.length_b   1.000
_cell.length_c   1.000
_cell.angle_alpha   90.00
_cell.angle_beta   90.00
_cell.angle_gamma   90.00
#
_symmetry.space_group_name_H-M   'P 1'
#
loop_
_entity.id
_entity.type
_entity.pdbx_description
1 polymer ?
#
loop_
_entity_poly.entity_id
_entity_poly.type
_entity_poly.pdbx_seq_one_letter_code
_entity_poly.pdbx_strand_id
1 'polypeptide(L)'
;MRAQVTSGGLTVAGAVNSPNITGGYTGNAIGGSNYGSVIAGGGRVADPSNWALGINTITGNYAAISGGTANNVVGNWGAVGGGAGNRIFQYAYYGVIGGGATNSVSGQLSTIGGGNGNAIGGIESVIGGGFANWIDSSTDAVIAGGAYNYTAPGSGQAILGGELNTIGTGRDGHGFYSGGVQGSLPEHRWPYSFLDDMNGSASGDFSTIAGGGYNAIGDAYSFIGSGYENWVAGYHQRTVTAPWELYDTEGCITTTLTIACPSTYNTVVGGKWNYISNAYVSNLGVEEGVNLYCQTDGFAFIGGGTENTIEGTIAQASAIAGGHSNTITSTYSFIGGGITNTVTGLYSVIPGGQSNTASGESSFAAGTRAKALHKGAFVWADSQEADYESLAADTFNVRAQGGVRMDTSGAGLTLDGPVIVDGMTFTYTAPITLTGVLTNVRLLYYQVP
;
A
#
# COMPACT_ATOMS: atom_id res chain seq x y z
N MET A 1 -33.24 -47.39 36.97
CA MET A 1 -33.50 -48.55 36.08
C MET A 1 -32.16 -48.98 35.46
N ARG A 2 -31.95 -50.27 35.16
CA ARG A 2 -30.80 -50.70 34.34
C ARG A 2 -31.24 -50.73 32.87
N ALA A 3 -30.59 -49.95 32.01
CA ALA A 3 -30.77 -50.06 30.57
C ALA A 3 -29.99 -51.28 30.07
N GLN A 4 -30.69 -52.36 29.72
CA GLN A 4 -30.08 -53.57 29.17
C GLN A 4 -30.05 -53.46 27.65
N VAL A 5 -28.91 -53.03 27.10
CA VAL A 5 -28.72 -53.01 25.64
C VAL A 5 -28.50 -54.44 25.16
N THR A 6 -29.31 -54.88 24.19
CA THR A 6 -29.33 -56.26 23.69
C THR A 6 -28.66 -56.45 22.33
N SER A 7 -28.04 -55.39 21.78
CA SER A 7 -27.16 -55.43 20.63
C SER A 7 -25.78 -54.87 21.00
N GLY A 8 -24.69 -55.46 20.49
CA GLY A 8 -23.32 -55.21 20.95
C GLY A 8 -22.73 -53.82 20.66
N GLY A 9 -23.54 -52.83 20.30
CA GLY A 9 -23.12 -51.49 19.89
C GLY A 9 -23.26 -50.39 20.95
N LEU A 10 -23.52 -50.74 22.22
CA LEU A 10 -23.41 -49.80 23.35
C LEU A 10 -23.05 -50.53 24.65
N THR A 11 -21.89 -50.20 25.21
CA THR A 11 -21.37 -50.68 26.50
C THR A 11 -21.32 -49.52 27.50
N VAL A 12 -21.57 -49.80 28.78
CA VAL A 12 -21.34 -48.85 29.89
C VAL A 12 -20.49 -49.56 30.95
N ALA A 13 -19.28 -49.06 31.20
CA ALA A 13 -18.28 -49.71 32.05
C ALA A 13 -17.28 -48.69 32.63
N GLY A 14 -16.83 -48.89 33.87
CA GLY A 14 -15.89 -47.99 34.55
C GLY A 14 -16.17 -47.91 36.05
N ALA A 15 -15.60 -46.89 36.70
CA ALA A 15 -15.81 -46.67 38.13
C ALA A 15 -17.26 -46.27 38.47
N VAL A 16 -17.75 -46.69 39.64
CA VAL A 16 -19.15 -46.55 40.07
C VAL A 16 -19.69 -45.12 39.99
N ASN A 17 -18.84 -44.12 40.26
CA ASN A 17 -19.21 -42.70 40.29
C ASN A 17 -19.00 -41.98 38.96
N SER A 18 -18.20 -42.55 38.05
CA SER A 18 -17.77 -41.94 36.78
C SER A 18 -17.67 -43.01 35.67
N PRO A 19 -18.80 -43.62 35.26
CA PRO A 19 -18.79 -44.67 34.25
C PRO A 19 -18.40 -44.14 32.88
N ASN A 20 -17.71 -44.96 32.08
CA ASN A 20 -17.46 -44.68 30.67
C ASN A 20 -18.59 -45.25 29.81
N ILE A 21 -18.81 -44.67 28.64
CA ILE A 21 -19.86 -45.07 27.69
C ILE A 21 -19.22 -45.31 26.31
N THR A 22 -19.40 -46.51 25.75
CA THR A 22 -18.77 -46.92 24.48
C THR A 22 -19.84 -47.39 23.48
N GLY A 23 -20.21 -46.50 22.55
CA GLY A 23 -21.14 -46.77 21.46
C GLY A 23 -20.48 -47.09 20.12
N GLY A 24 -21.26 -47.65 19.20
CA GLY A 24 -20.90 -47.86 17.79
C GLY A 24 -20.42 -49.28 17.48
N TYR A 25 -19.32 -49.41 16.74
CA TYR A 25 -18.70 -50.68 16.40
C TYR A 25 -18.16 -51.40 17.65
N THR A 26 -18.34 -52.73 17.71
CA THR A 26 -17.96 -53.60 18.84
C THR A 26 -16.48 -53.54 19.23
N GLY A 27 -15.60 -53.13 18.31
CA GLY A 27 -14.18 -52.95 18.59
C GLY A 27 -13.79 -51.58 19.15
N ASN A 28 -14.72 -50.62 19.27
CA ASN A 28 -14.45 -49.33 19.91
C ASN A 28 -14.03 -49.54 21.37
N ALA A 29 -13.00 -48.84 21.83
CA ALA A 29 -12.33 -49.14 23.08
C ALA A 29 -12.21 -47.90 23.99
N ILE A 30 -12.52 -48.06 25.26
CA ILE A 30 -12.14 -47.11 26.32
C ILE A 30 -11.30 -47.87 27.34
N GLY A 31 -10.20 -47.27 27.80
CA GLY A 31 -9.30 -47.87 28.77
C GLY A 31 -10.03 -48.31 30.05
N GLY A 32 -9.74 -49.51 30.54
CA GLY A 32 -10.48 -50.13 31.66
C GLY A 32 -10.35 -49.41 33.00
N SER A 33 -9.32 -48.57 33.16
CA SER A 33 -9.06 -47.76 34.36
C SER A 33 -9.60 -46.33 34.27
N ASN A 34 -10.32 -46.00 33.20
CA ASN A 34 -10.69 -44.62 32.89
C ASN A 34 -11.96 -44.18 33.64
N TYR A 35 -12.07 -42.86 33.83
CA TYR A 35 -13.20 -42.22 34.50
C TYR A 35 -13.96 -41.29 33.52
N GLY A 36 -15.27 -41.49 33.39
CA GLY A 36 -16.19 -40.54 32.75
C GLY A 36 -15.99 -40.26 31.25
N SER A 37 -15.28 -41.13 30.51
CA SER A 37 -15.02 -40.95 29.08
C SER A 37 -16.14 -41.52 28.19
N VAL A 38 -16.36 -40.93 27.00
CA VAL A 38 -17.48 -41.26 26.11
C VAL A 38 -17.05 -41.42 24.65
N ILE A 39 -17.26 -42.59 24.07
CA ILE A 39 -17.37 -42.77 22.62
C ILE A 39 -18.88 -42.87 22.32
N ALA A 40 -19.45 -41.89 21.61
CA ALA A 40 -20.89 -41.86 21.35
C ALA A 40 -21.31 -42.80 20.21
N GLY A 41 -20.41 -43.14 19.27
CA GLY A 41 -20.71 -43.99 18.14
C GLY A 41 -19.59 -44.14 17.12
N GLY A 42 -19.96 -44.56 15.91
CA GLY A 42 -19.03 -44.76 14.80
C GLY A 42 -18.14 -45.99 14.96
N GLY A 43 -16.98 -45.98 14.31
CA GLY A 43 -16.05 -47.09 14.23
C GLY A 43 -16.40 -48.09 13.13
N ARG A 44 -15.41 -48.89 12.72
CA ARG A 44 -15.56 -50.04 11.80
C ARG A 44 -14.45 -51.05 12.04
N VAL A 45 -14.56 -52.23 11.43
CA VAL A 45 -13.46 -53.21 11.38
C VAL A 45 -12.21 -52.58 10.75
N ALA A 46 -11.03 -52.91 11.28
CA ALA A 46 -9.78 -52.54 10.64
C ALA A 46 -9.60 -53.39 9.37
N ASP A 47 -9.14 -52.76 8.29
CA ASP A 47 -8.79 -53.47 7.07
C ASP A 47 -7.54 -54.35 7.32
N PRO A 48 -7.53 -55.65 6.94
CA PRO A 48 -6.36 -56.50 7.11
C PRO A 48 -5.09 -56.00 6.41
N SER A 49 -5.20 -55.10 5.43
CA SER A 49 -4.07 -54.43 4.78
C SER A 49 -3.53 -53.20 5.53
N ASN A 50 -4.28 -52.67 6.51
CA ASN A 50 -3.87 -51.49 7.28
C ASN A 50 -4.49 -51.47 8.70
N TRP A 51 -3.72 -52.03 9.65
CA TRP A 51 -4.11 -52.38 11.03
C TRP A 51 -4.62 -51.26 11.96
N ALA A 52 -4.85 -50.03 11.48
CA ALA A 52 -5.32 -48.90 12.29
C ALA A 52 -6.66 -48.26 11.82
N LEU A 53 -7.09 -48.48 10.57
CA LEU A 53 -8.05 -47.57 9.90
C LEU A 53 -9.54 -47.82 10.19
N GLY A 54 -9.93 -48.06 11.45
CA GLY A 54 -11.35 -48.29 11.78
C GLY A 54 -11.82 -47.94 13.20
N ILE A 55 -11.06 -48.28 14.23
CA ILE A 55 -11.53 -48.31 15.63
C ILE A 55 -11.42 -46.94 16.31
N ASN A 56 -12.45 -46.51 17.03
CA ASN A 56 -12.37 -45.34 17.92
C ASN A 56 -11.85 -45.78 19.30
N THR A 57 -10.86 -45.05 19.84
CA THR A 57 -10.14 -45.41 21.08
C THR A 57 -10.01 -44.22 22.03
N ILE A 58 -10.28 -44.41 23.32
CA ILE A 58 -9.98 -43.43 24.37
C ILE A 58 -9.14 -44.05 25.48
N THR A 59 -7.97 -43.44 25.75
CA THR A 59 -7.09 -43.76 26.88
C THR A 59 -6.99 -42.59 27.87
N GLY A 60 -7.48 -41.40 27.52
CA GLY A 60 -7.64 -40.27 28.46
C GLY A 60 -8.87 -40.41 29.38
N ASN A 61 -8.81 -39.80 30.56
CA ASN A 61 -9.96 -39.61 31.46
C ASN A 61 -10.81 -38.42 31.02
N TYR A 62 -12.13 -38.48 31.27
CA TYR A 62 -13.09 -37.42 30.96
C TYR A 62 -13.05 -36.96 29.49
N ALA A 63 -12.66 -37.87 28.60
CA ALA A 63 -12.39 -37.59 27.19
C ALA A 63 -13.56 -38.07 26.31
N ALA A 64 -13.76 -37.40 25.17
CA ALA A 64 -14.93 -37.61 24.31
C ALA A 64 -14.57 -37.85 22.84
N ILE A 65 -15.27 -38.79 22.19
CA ILE A 65 -15.31 -38.98 20.74
C ILE A 65 -16.79 -39.07 20.33
N SER A 66 -17.30 -38.05 19.64
CA SER A 66 -18.72 -38.01 19.23
C SER A 66 -19.07 -38.96 18.08
N GLY A 67 -18.08 -39.50 17.36
CA GLY A 67 -18.29 -40.46 16.29
C GLY A 67 -17.09 -40.61 15.36
N GLY A 68 -17.35 -40.94 14.09
CA GLY A 68 -16.30 -41.09 13.09
C GLY A 68 -15.62 -42.46 13.12
N THR A 69 -14.41 -42.59 12.57
CA THR A 69 -13.63 -43.85 12.54
C THR A 69 -12.14 -43.60 12.80
N ALA A 70 -11.42 -44.55 13.39
CA ALA A 70 -9.97 -44.43 13.69
C ALA A 70 -9.57 -43.25 14.61
N ASN A 71 -10.51 -42.62 15.32
CA ASN A 71 -10.22 -41.47 16.19
C ASN A 71 -9.64 -41.93 17.53
N ASN A 72 -8.60 -41.26 18.03
CA ASN A 72 -7.81 -41.71 19.19
C ASN A 72 -7.53 -40.57 20.19
N VAL A 73 -8.05 -40.66 21.42
CA VAL A 73 -7.86 -39.65 22.47
C VAL A 73 -7.14 -40.22 23.68
N VAL A 74 -5.84 -39.89 23.79
CA VAL A 74 -4.96 -40.36 24.87
C VAL A 74 -4.82 -39.34 26.00
N GLY A 75 -4.95 -38.04 25.69
CA GLY A 75 -4.90 -36.96 26.68
C GLY A 75 -6.18 -36.86 27.52
N ASN A 76 -6.05 -36.54 28.82
CA ASN A 76 -7.19 -36.29 29.69
C ASN A 76 -7.96 -35.03 29.26
N TRP A 77 -9.28 -35.06 29.41
CA TRP A 77 -10.22 -34.00 28.98
C TRP A 77 -10.17 -33.67 27.48
N GLY A 78 -9.56 -34.51 26.65
CA GLY A 78 -9.50 -34.32 25.20
C GLY A 78 -10.84 -34.60 24.50
N ALA A 79 -11.17 -33.83 23.47
CA ALA A 79 -12.43 -33.97 22.74
C ALA A 79 -12.26 -34.03 21.21
N VAL A 80 -12.88 -35.03 20.57
CA VAL A 80 -12.95 -35.18 19.11
C VAL A 80 -14.41 -35.17 18.65
N GLY A 81 -14.81 -34.15 17.89
CA GLY A 81 -16.19 -33.99 17.39
C GLY A 81 -16.60 -35.01 16.32
N GLY A 82 -15.65 -35.75 15.75
CA GLY A 82 -15.91 -36.87 14.83
C GLY A 82 -14.79 -37.02 13.80
N GLY A 83 -15.16 -37.41 12.57
CA GLY A 83 -14.23 -37.46 11.45
C GLY A 83 -13.43 -38.77 11.33
N ALA A 84 -12.25 -38.73 10.71
CA ALA A 84 -11.47 -39.95 10.41
C ALA A 84 -9.99 -39.85 10.77
N GLY A 85 -9.52 -40.66 11.72
CA GLY A 85 -8.09 -40.74 12.06
C GLY A 85 -7.55 -39.58 12.90
N ASN A 86 -8.41 -38.81 13.57
CA ASN A 86 -8.01 -37.65 14.37
C ASN A 86 -7.41 -38.10 15.73
N ARG A 87 -6.32 -37.46 16.18
CA ARG A 87 -5.51 -37.94 17.32
C ARG A 87 -5.15 -36.87 18.34
N ILE A 88 -5.45 -37.12 19.61
CA ILE A 88 -5.00 -36.30 20.75
C ILE A 88 -4.01 -37.14 21.59
N PHE A 89 -2.77 -36.65 21.75
CA PHE A 89 -1.70 -37.39 22.42
C PHE A 89 -1.75 -37.30 23.95
N GLN A 90 -0.92 -38.12 24.63
CA GLN A 90 -0.99 -38.38 26.07
C GLN A 90 -0.85 -37.14 26.97
N TYR A 91 -0.10 -36.13 26.53
CA TYR A 91 0.15 -34.89 27.28
C TYR A 91 -0.65 -33.68 26.75
N ALA A 92 -1.47 -33.87 25.71
CA ALA A 92 -2.39 -32.87 25.18
C ALA A 92 -3.64 -32.76 26.07
N TYR A 93 -3.46 -32.36 27.33
CA TYR A 93 -4.57 -32.14 28.26
C TYR A 93 -5.48 -31.03 27.74
N TYR A 94 -6.80 -31.26 27.77
CA TYR A 94 -7.81 -30.36 27.21
C TYR A 94 -7.67 -30.10 25.69
N GLY A 95 -6.93 -30.93 24.95
CA GLY A 95 -6.81 -30.80 23.50
C GLY A 95 -8.17 -30.99 22.79
N VAL A 96 -8.43 -30.23 21.73
CA VAL A 96 -9.70 -30.27 20.99
C VAL A 96 -9.45 -30.48 19.49
N ILE A 97 -10.22 -31.37 18.88
CA ILE A 97 -10.32 -31.50 17.42
C ILE A 97 -11.80 -31.49 17.04
N GLY A 98 -12.28 -30.40 16.42
CA GLY A 98 -13.69 -30.25 16.05
C GLY A 98 -14.19 -31.31 15.05
N GLY A 99 -13.31 -31.83 14.20
CA GLY A 99 -13.60 -32.94 13.29
C GLY A 99 -12.56 -33.05 12.18
N GLY A 100 -13.00 -33.32 10.96
CA GLY A 100 -12.12 -33.45 9.80
C GLY A 100 -11.43 -34.81 9.71
N ALA A 101 -10.23 -34.89 9.14
CA ALA A 101 -9.50 -36.16 9.05
C ALA A 101 -7.99 -36.00 9.26
N THR A 102 -7.35 -37.03 9.83
CA THR A 102 -5.91 -37.10 10.11
C THR A 102 -5.32 -35.88 10.84
N ASN A 103 -6.13 -35.13 11.57
CA ASN A 103 -5.69 -33.99 12.38
C ASN A 103 -5.08 -34.48 13.71
N SER A 104 -4.08 -33.78 14.25
CA SER A 104 -3.37 -34.23 15.47
C SER A 104 -2.97 -33.12 16.44
N VAL A 105 -3.17 -33.36 17.74
CA VAL A 105 -2.82 -32.43 18.82
C VAL A 105 -1.98 -33.13 19.88
N SER A 106 -0.75 -32.65 20.05
CA SER A 106 0.20 -33.01 21.12
C SER A 106 0.41 -31.89 22.14
N GLY A 107 0.09 -30.64 21.80
CA GLY A 107 0.09 -29.51 22.73
C GLY A 107 -1.03 -29.57 23.76
N GLN A 108 -0.75 -29.10 24.99
CA GLN A 108 -1.78 -28.84 26.00
C GLN A 108 -2.67 -27.66 25.58
N LEU A 109 -3.96 -27.68 25.97
CA LEU A 109 -4.97 -26.63 25.75
C LEU A 109 -5.17 -26.22 24.26
N SER A 110 -4.66 -27.03 23.34
CA SER A 110 -4.54 -26.68 21.92
C SER A 110 -5.71 -27.19 21.09
N THR A 111 -6.11 -26.42 20.07
CA THR A 111 -7.38 -26.63 19.35
C THR A 111 -7.19 -26.67 17.83
N ILE A 112 -7.69 -27.74 17.19
CA ILE A 112 -7.90 -27.80 15.74
C ILE A 112 -9.40 -27.72 15.45
N GLY A 113 -9.86 -26.66 14.75
CA GLY A 113 -11.27 -26.50 14.41
C GLY A 113 -11.79 -27.59 13.45
N GLY A 114 -10.96 -28.04 12.51
CA GLY A 114 -11.26 -29.13 11.59
C GLY A 114 -10.23 -29.25 10.46
N GLY A 115 -10.70 -29.52 9.24
CA GLY A 115 -9.85 -29.65 8.06
C GLY A 115 -9.22 -31.04 7.89
N ASN A 116 -8.12 -31.13 7.15
CA ASN A 116 -7.41 -32.39 6.94
C ASN A 116 -5.90 -32.29 7.22
N GLY A 117 -5.33 -33.24 7.96
CA GLY A 117 -3.88 -33.36 8.15
C GLY A 117 -3.23 -32.27 9.02
N ASN A 118 -4.01 -31.44 9.72
CA ASN A 118 -3.48 -30.34 10.52
C ASN A 118 -2.84 -30.86 11.83
N ALA A 119 -1.76 -30.24 12.30
CA ALA A 119 -0.97 -30.72 13.44
C ALA A 119 -0.57 -29.60 14.43
N ILE A 120 -0.65 -29.85 15.74
CA ILE A 120 -0.20 -28.91 16.79
C ILE A 120 0.62 -29.64 17.86
N GLY A 121 1.91 -29.35 17.97
CA GLY A 121 2.74 -29.74 19.13
C GLY A 121 3.00 -28.61 20.14
N GLY A 122 2.88 -27.35 19.70
CA GLY A 122 2.95 -26.16 20.56
C GLY A 122 1.84 -26.09 21.61
N ILE A 123 2.11 -25.49 22.78
CA ILE A 123 1.12 -25.33 23.87
C ILE A 123 0.21 -24.13 23.58
N GLU A 124 -1.05 -24.19 24.07
CA GLU A 124 -2.06 -23.12 23.98
C GLU A 124 -2.30 -22.58 22.55
N SER A 125 -2.04 -23.44 21.56
CA SER A 125 -1.97 -23.09 20.15
C SER A 125 -3.21 -23.54 19.36
N VAL A 126 -3.53 -22.85 18.27
CA VAL A 126 -4.80 -22.98 17.53
C VAL A 126 -4.58 -23.12 16.03
N ILE A 127 -5.22 -24.11 15.41
CA ILE A 127 -5.43 -24.15 13.96
C ILE A 127 -6.93 -24.09 13.66
N GLY A 128 -7.39 -23.02 13.02
CA GLY A 128 -8.82 -22.83 12.72
C GLY A 128 -9.37 -23.90 11.76
N GLY A 129 -8.55 -24.35 10.82
CA GLY A 129 -8.89 -25.44 9.91
C GLY A 129 -7.90 -25.53 8.74
N GLY A 130 -8.39 -25.86 7.56
CA GLY A 130 -7.56 -25.94 6.34
C GLY A 130 -6.92 -27.30 6.09
N PHE A 131 -5.80 -27.34 5.38
CA PHE A 131 -5.16 -28.57 4.92
C PHE A 131 -3.66 -28.60 5.26
N ALA A 132 -3.21 -29.63 5.98
CA ALA A 132 -1.80 -29.88 6.28
C ALA A 132 -1.04 -28.72 6.98
N ASN A 133 -1.76 -27.86 7.72
CA ASN A 133 -1.16 -26.79 8.52
C ASN A 133 -0.53 -27.37 9.80
N TRP A 134 0.68 -26.95 10.17
CA TRP A 134 1.46 -27.55 11.25
C TRP A 134 2.14 -26.51 12.15
N ILE A 135 1.65 -26.41 13.39
CA ILE A 135 2.36 -25.75 14.50
C ILE A 135 3.28 -26.79 15.14
N ASP A 136 4.60 -26.65 14.98
CA ASP A 136 5.55 -27.62 15.54
C ASP A 136 5.61 -27.54 17.07
N SER A 137 6.22 -26.50 17.61
CA SER A 137 6.42 -26.35 19.05
C SER A 137 6.46 -24.89 19.53
N SER A 138 6.01 -23.92 18.72
CA SER A 138 5.74 -22.56 19.21
C SER A 138 4.59 -22.59 20.21
N THR A 139 4.78 -21.97 21.37
CA THR A 139 3.68 -21.67 22.30
C THR A 139 2.83 -20.52 21.74
N ASP A 140 1.57 -20.44 22.14
CA ASP A 140 0.62 -19.34 21.81
C ASP A 140 0.46 -19.08 20.30
N ALA A 141 0.70 -20.09 19.46
CA ALA A 141 0.70 -19.94 18.01
C ALA A 141 -0.68 -20.12 17.38
N VAL A 142 -0.95 -19.40 16.29
CA VAL A 142 -2.25 -19.40 15.60
C VAL A 142 -2.05 -19.56 14.10
N ILE A 143 -2.63 -20.60 13.51
CA ILE A 143 -2.86 -20.69 12.05
C ILE A 143 -4.37 -20.65 11.81
N ALA A 144 -4.92 -19.50 11.42
CA ALA A 144 -6.38 -19.35 11.31
C ALA A 144 -7.00 -20.21 10.19
N GLY A 145 -6.22 -20.59 9.17
CA GLY A 145 -6.64 -21.53 8.13
C GLY A 145 -5.58 -21.67 7.03
N GLY A 146 -6.04 -21.93 5.80
CA GLY A 146 -5.14 -22.05 4.64
C GLY A 146 -4.63 -23.48 4.39
N ALA A 147 -3.51 -23.60 3.69
CA ALA A 147 -2.89 -24.89 3.35
C ALA A 147 -1.37 -24.90 3.56
N TYR A 148 -0.81 -26.01 4.04
CA TYR A 148 0.62 -26.22 4.23
C TYR A 148 1.37 -25.13 5.02
N ASN A 149 0.66 -24.39 5.89
CA ASN A 149 1.24 -23.34 6.71
C ASN A 149 1.97 -23.94 7.92
N TYR A 150 3.14 -23.44 8.27
CA TYR A 150 4.04 -23.98 9.30
C TYR A 150 4.52 -22.91 10.29
N THR A 151 4.60 -23.26 11.57
CA THR A 151 5.28 -22.43 12.58
C THR A 151 6.29 -23.26 13.37
N ALA A 152 7.56 -22.89 13.28
CA ALA A 152 8.68 -23.54 13.96
C ALA A 152 8.62 -23.37 15.51
N PRO A 153 9.59 -23.90 16.29
CA PRO A 153 9.73 -23.53 17.70
C PRO A 153 9.85 -22.00 17.90
N GLY A 154 9.03 -21.43 18.80
CA GLY A 154 8.88 -19.99 19.00
C GLY A 154 7.86 -19.61 20.09
N SER A 155 7.33 -18.39 20.03
CA SER A 155 6.22 -17.95 20.90
C SER A 155 5.37 -16.85 20.23
N GLY A 156 4.04 -16.96 20.32
CA GLY A 156 3.12 -15.95 19.76
C GLY A 156 3.20 -15.80 18.24
N GLN A 157 3.41 -16.91 17.53
CA GLN A 157 3.59 -16.95 16.07
C GLN A 157 2.22 -17.06 15.35
N ALA A 158 1.95 -16.20 14.36
CA ALA A 158 0.63 -16.11 13.73
C ALA A 158 0.65 -16.19 12.19
N ILE A 159 -0.29 -16.95 11.63
CA ILE A 159 -0.57 -17.06 10.18
C ILE A 159 -2.09 -17.01 9.95
N LEU A 160 -2.62 -15.97 9.29
CA LEU A 160 -4.08 -15.84 9.14
C LEU A 160 -4.68 -16.61 7.95
N GLY A 161 -3.89 -17.13 6.99
CA GLY A 161 -4.43 -18.00 5.95
C GLY A 161 -3.49 -18.30 4.78
N GLY A 162 -4.06 -18.39 3.57
CA GLY A 162 -3.38 -18.70 2.31
C GLY A 162 -2.51 -19.97 2.34
N GLU A 163 -1.47 -20.07 1.51
CA GLU A 163 -0.74 -21.33 1.30
C GLU A 163 0.78 -21.20 1.47
N LEU A 164 1.41 -22.25 2.03
CA LEU A 164 2.88 -22.43 2.16
C LEU A 164 3.62 -21.33 2.95
N ASN A 165 2.99 -20.80 4.00
CA ASN A 165 3.57 -19.81 4.92
C ASN A 165 4.39 -20.53 6.01
N THR A 166 5.56 -20.03 6.42
CA THR A 166 6.54 -20.80 7.24
C THR A 166 7.29 -19.90 8.24
N ILE A 167 6.79 -19.71 9.47
CA ILE A 167 7.53 -18.97 10.51
C ILE A 167 8.73 -19.80 11.00
N GLY A 168 9.92 -19.19 11.05
CA GLY A 168 11.21 -19.85 11.30
C GLY A 168 11.71 -19.78 12.76
N THR A 169 12.87 -20.39 13.03
CA THR A 169 13.49 -20.44 14.36
C THR A 169 14.48 -19.29 14.61
N GLY A 170 14.10 -18.36 15.47
CA GLY A 170 14.95 -17.33 16.07
C GLY A 170 14.58 -17.11 17.54
N ARG A 171 15.47 -16.56 18.37
CA ARG A 171 15.35 -16.75 19.84
C ARG A 171 14.29 -15.88 20.49
N ASP A 172 14.03 -14.69 19.96
CA ASP A 172 12.95 -13.79 20.41
C ASP A 172 11.73 -13.93 19.49
N GLY A 173 11.18 -15.14 19.46
CA GLY A 173 10.45 -15.79 18.36
C GLY A 173 9.12 -15.25 17.82
N HIS A 174 8.90 -13.94 17.72
CA HIS A 174 7.68 -13.35 17.17
C HIS A 174 7.74 -13.16 15.64
N GLY A 175 6.78 -13.75 14.93
CA GLY A 175 6.56 -13.59 13.48
C GLY A 175 5.07 -13.55 13.15
N PHE A 176 4.68 -12.72 12.18
CA PHE A 176 3.28 -12.47 11.84
C PHE A 176 3.07 -12.47 10.32
N TYR A 177 2.33 -13.46 9.84
CA TYR A 177 1.73 -13.54 8.51
C TYR A 177 0.23 -13.23 8.64
N SER A 178 -0.34 -12.40 7.77
CA SER A 178 -1.80 -12.24 7.67
C SER A 178 -2.35 -13.17 6.57
N GLY A 179 -2.95 -12.66 5.50
CA GLY A 179 -3.34 -13.49 4.37
C GLY A 179 -2.11 -14.18 3.77
N GLY A 180 -2.21 -15.47 3.45
CA GLY A 180 -1.00 -16.25 3.13
C GLY A 180 -0.40 -15.91 1.77
N VAL A 181 0.39 -14.85 1.76
CA VAL A 181 1.06 -14.24 0.61
C VAL A 181 2.53 -13.86 0.97
N GLN A 182 2.90 -13.73 2.26
CA GLN A 182 4.11 -14.31 2.96
C GLN A 182 5.04 -13.40 3.81
N GLY A 183 5.44 -13.80 5.04
CA GLY A 183 6.85 -13.75 5.51
C GLY A 183 7.19 -14.04 7.00
N SER A 184 8.44 -14.46 7.29
CA SER A 184 8.85 -15.14 8.54
C SER A 184 10.05 -14.54 9.29
N LEU A 185 10.09 -14.70 10.62
CA LEU A 185 11.23 -14.32 11.49
C LEU A 185 11.21 -15.02 12.86
N PRO A 186 12.22 -14.86 13.75
CA PRO A 186 13.46 -14.05 13.69
C PRO A 186 14.73 -14.90 13.42
N GLU A 187 16.02 -14.52 13.63
CA GLU A 187 16.76 -13.47 14.38
C GLU A 187 18.19 -13.31 13.74
N HIS A 188 19.20 -12.51 14.12
CA HIS A 188 19.64 -11.82 15.36
C HIS A 188 20.55 -10.62 15.01
N ARG A 189 20.43 -9.44 15.68
CA ARG A 189 20.93 -8.09 15.26
C ARG A 189 20.43 -7.60 13.89
N TRP A 190 20.20 -8.53 12.96
CA TRP A 190 19.73 -8.37 11.59
C TRP A 190 18.53 -9.31 11.43
N PRO A 191 17.31 -8.90 11.85
CA PRO A 191 16.10 -9.58 11.39
C PRO A 191 15.88 -9.39 9.85
N TYR A 192 14.89 -10.07 9.27
CA TYR A 192 14.59 -10.13 7.82
C TYR A 192 13.12 -10.53 7.59
N SER A 193 12.15 -9.65 7.84
CA SER A 193 10.75 -10.03 7.59
C SER A 193 10.39 -9.87 6.11
N PHE A 194 9.50 -10.74 5.64
CA PHE A 194 8.75 -10.54 4.42
C PHE A 194 7.29 -10.24 4.81
N LEU A 195 6.55 -9.53 3.97
CA LEU A 195 5.08 -9.56 3.99
C LEU A 195 4.57 -9.26 2.58
N ASP A 196 3.42 -9.81 2.26
CA ASP A 196 2.54 -9.38 1.18
C ASP A 196 1.14 -9.49 1.76
N ASP A 197 0.49 -8.35 2.00
CA ASP A 197 -0.69 -8.25 2.86
C ASP A 197 -1.10 -6.79 3.00
N MET A 198 -2.31 -6.54 3.51
CA MET A 198 -2.52 -5.26 4.19
C MET A 198 -1.69 -5.23 5.49
N ASN A 199 -0.72 -4.31 5.54
CA ASN A 199 0.12 -3.93 6.66
C ASN A 199 1.36 -4.83 6.89
N GLY A 200 2.23 -4.95 5.87
CA GLY A 200 3.55 -5.54 6.06
C GLY A 200 4.43 -4.74 7.03
N SER A 201 5.18 -5.39 7.91
CA SER A 201 6.04 -4.72 8.90
C SER A 201 7.31 -5.52 9.11
N ALA A 202 8.42 -5.05 8.52
CA ALA A 202 9.63 -5.84 8.45
C ALA A 202 10.86 -5.14 9.06
N SER A 203 11.44 -5.78 10.06
CA SER A 203 12.63 -5.32 10.78
C SER A 203 13.88 -6.06 10.32
N GLY A 204 15.00 -5.36 10.37
CA GLY A 204 16.35 -5.85 10.09
C GLY A 204 16.75 -5.81 8.61
N ASP A 205 18.06 -5.67 8.39
CA ASP A 205 18.68 -5.40 7.10
C ASP A 205 18.24 -6.38 5.99
N PHE A 206 18.04 -5.87 4.78
CA PHE A 206 17.52 -6.58 3.60
C PHE A 206 16.08 -7.14 3.73
N SER A 207 15.29 -6.71 4.72
CA SER A 207 13.84 -6.96 4.77
C SER A 207 13.12 -6.54 3.48
N THR A 208 11.98 -7.15 3.15
CA THR A 208 11.21 -6.81 1.93
C THR A 208 9.70 -6.90 2.14
N ILE A 209 8.92 -6.01 1.51
CA ILE A 209 7.45 -6.13 1.48
C ILE A 209 6.95 -6.01 0.04
N ALA A 210 6.14 -6.95 -0.43
CA ALA A 210 5.83 -7.07 -1.87
C ALA A 210 4.59 -6.28 -2.33
N GLY A 211 3.52 -6.26 -1.53
CA GLY A 211 2.23 -5.66 -1.91
C GLY A 211 1.33 -5.28 -0.74
N GLY A 212 0.12 -4.82 -1.08
CA GLY A 212 -0.94 -4.43 -0.14
C GLY A 212 -0.98 -2.95 0.24
N GLY A 213 -0.65 -2.59 1.48
CA GLY A 213 -0.66 -1.19 1.95
C GLY A 213 -0.31 -1.02 3.42
N TYR A 214 0.01 0.22 3.84
CA TYR A 214 0.59 0.57 5.15
C TYR A 214 1.83 -0.26 5.53
N ASN A 215 2.69 -0.48 4.53
CA ASN A 215 3.87 -1.32 4.64
C ASN A 215 5.03 -0.55 5.30
N ALA A 216 5.77 -1.13 6.25
CA ALA A 216 6.81 -0.43 7.04
C ALA A 216 8.15 -1.18 7.16
N ILE A 217 9.28 -0.48 7.00
CA ILE A 217 10.62 -1.08 6.98
C ILE A 217 11.70 -0.21 7.65
N GLY A 218 12.59 -0.82 8.46
CA GLY A 218 13.37 -0.13 9.51
C GLY A 218 14.90 -0.17 9.46
N ASP A 219 15.50 -1.02 8.61
CA ASP A 219 16.93 -1.38 8.70
C ASP A 219 17.58 -1.53 7.30
N ALA A 220 18.90 -1.47 7.18
CA ALA A 220 19.56 -1.07 5.92
C ALA A 220 19.33 -2.03 4.73
N TYR A 221 19.41 -1.51 3.50
CA TYR A 221 19.20 -2.25 2.24
C TYR A 221 17.78 -2.81 2.00
N SER A 222 16.85 -2.61 2.93
CA SER A 222 15.47 -3.10 2.86
C SER A 222 14.59 -2.38 1.82
N PHE A 223 13.51 -3.02 1.37
CA PHE A 223 12.73 -2.65 0.18
C PHE A 223 11.21 -2.80 0.34
N ILE A 224 10.42 -1.95 -0.33
CA ILE A 224 8.97 -2.13 -0.49
C ILE A 224 8.64 -2.06 -2.00
N GLY A 225 7.90 -3.05 -2.50
CA GLY A 225 7.66 -3.26 -3.94
C GLY A 225 6.42 -2.57 -4.49
N SER A 226 5.28 -2.70 -3.81
CA SER A 226 4.02 -2.06 -4.18
C SER A 226 3.10 -1.88 -2.96
N GLY A 227 2.04 -1.08 -3.10
CA GLY A 227 0.98 -0.94 -2.09
C GLY A 227 0.58 0.51 -1.80
N TYR A 228 -0.56 0.68 -1.13
CA TYR A 228 -1.12 1.97 -0.73
C TYR A 228 -0.53 2.44 0.62
N GLU A 229 0.18 3.58 0.62
CA GLU A 229 0.97 4.12 1.76
C GLU A 229 2.10 3.17 2.24
N ASN A 230 3.36 3.64 2.21
CA ASN A 230 4.53 2.82 2.53
C ASN A 230 5.59 3.65 3.27
N TRP A 231 6.22 3.08 4.31
CA TRP A 231 7.13 3.73 5.25
C TRP A 231 8.51 3.07 5.23
N VAL A 232 9.55 3.88 5.09
CA VAL A 232 10.93 3.42 4.90
C VAL A 232 11.86 4.33 5.72
N ALA A 233 12.53 3.77 6.72
CA ALA A 233 13.50 4.48 7.57
C ALA A 233 14.74 3.62 7.83
N GLY A 234 15.94 4.15 7.56
CA GLY A 234 17.19 3.42 7.78
C GLY A 234 18.39 4.07 7.07
N TYR A 235 19.61 3.73 7.48
CA TYR A 235 20.82 4.15 6.77
C TYR A 235 20.94 3.33 5.48
N HIS A 236 20.64 3.94 4.31
CA HIS A 236 20.60 3.34 2.95
C HIS A 236 19.34 2.47 2.63
N GLN A 237 18.23 3.08 2.17
CA GLN A 237 16.99 2.40 1.70
C GLN A 237 16.27 3.16 0.53
N ARG A 238 15.20 2.59 -0.08
CA ARG A 238 14.47 3.10 -1.28
C ARG A 238 12.97 2.70 -1.36
N THR A 239 12.14 3.44 -2.14
CA THR A 239 10.65 3.41 -2.20
C THR A 239 10.13 4.05 -3.52
N VAL A 240 8.99 3.77 -4.21
CA VAL A 240 8.04 2.62 -4.43
C VAL A 240 7.35 2.87 -5.79
N THR A 241 7.05 1.86 -6.64
CA THR A 241 6.49 2.08 -8.01
C THR A 241 5.39 1.10 -8.44
N ALA A 242 4.49 1.53 -9.34
CA ALA A 242 3.57 0.69 -10.15
C ALA A 242 2.89 1.52 -11.27
N PRO A 243 2.21 0.93 -12.27
CA PRO A 243 2.54 -0.21 -13.16
C PRO A 243 2.68 0.28 -14.64
N TRP A 244 3.06 -0.46 -15.69
CA TRP A 244 2.97 -1.89 -16.08
C TRP A 244 4.21 -2.37 -16.88
N GLU A 245 4.49 -3.68 -16.78
CA GLU A 245 5.09 -4.67 -17.73
C GLU A 245 6.28 -4.34 -18.68
N LEU A 246 7.03 -5.41 -19.02
CA LEU A 246 8.38 -5.38 -19.61
C LEU A 246 8.69 -6.76 -20.25
N TYR A 247 9.47 -6.85 -21.35
CA TYR A 247 10.52 -7.87 -21.61
C TYR A 247 11.18 -7.71 -23.01
N ASP A 248 12.22 -8.52 -23.29
CA ASP A 248 13.14 -8.46 -24.43
C ASP A 248 12.63 -9.28 -25.68
N THR A 249 13.32 -9.54 -26.82
CA THR A 249 14.75 -9.83 -27.07
C THR A 249 15.36 -9.15 -28.30
N GLU A 250 14.58 -8.53 -29.21
CA GLU A 250 15.08 -8.06 -30.53
C GLU A 250 15.68 -6.63 -30.57
N GLY A 251 15.86 -6.02 -29.39
CA GLY A 251 16.81 -4.91 -29.20
C GLY A 251 16.35 -3.50 -29.61
N CYS A 252 15.65 -2.79 -28.71
CA CYS A 252 15.64 -1.32 -28.75
C CYS A 252 15.47 -0.68 -27.36
N ILE A 253 16.44 0.17 -26.99
CA ILE A 253 16.43 1.17 -25.89
C ILE A 253 16.30 0.66 -24.44
N THR A 254 17.26 1.05 -23.60
CA THR A 254 17.32 0.75 -22.16
C THR A 254 16.42 1.66 -21.31
N THR A 255 15.41 1.09 -20.66
CA THR A 255 14.55 1.80 -19.69
C THR A 255 15.09 1.66 -18.26
N THR A 256 15.99 2.56 -17.85
CA THR A 256 16.67 2.49 -16.54
C THR A 256 16.38 3.70 -15.66
N LEU A 257 15.67 3.50 -14.54
CA LEU A 257 15.59 4.48 -13.44
C LEU A 257 17.00 4.65 -12.85
N THR A 258 17.71 5.69 -13.28
CA THR A 258 19.14 5.87 -12.99
C THR A 258 19.34 6.86 -11.86
N ILE A 259 19.21 6.39 -10.61
CA ILE A 259 19.54 7.18 -9.42
C ILE A 259 21.07 7.23 -9.27
N ALA A 260 21.68 8.30 -9.77
CA ALA A 260 23.10 8.55 -9.61
C ALA A 260 23.36 9.38 -8.33
N CYS A 261 24.32 8.90 -7.51
CA CYS A 261 24.83 9.49 -6.26
C CYS A 261 23.90 9.42 -5.01
N PRO A 262 24.48 9.49 -3.79
CA PRO A 262 23.76 9.22 -2.54
C PRO A 262 22.96 10.43 -2.03
N SER A 263 21.75 10.61 -2.56
CA SER A 263 20.70 11.45 -1.97
C SER A 263 20.08 10.77 -0.74
N THR A 264 19.91 11.49 0.38
CA THR A 264 19.31 10.94 1.61
C THR A 264 17.78 10.94 1.67
N TYR A 265 17.09 11.70 0.80
CA TYR A 265 15.62 11.82 0.81
C TYR A 265 15.06 11.98 -0.60
N ASN A 266 14.55 10.89 -1.20
CA ASN A 266 13.92 10.90 -2.52
C ASN A 266 12.71 9.96 -2.56
N THR A 267 11.59 10.44 -3.10
CA THR A 267 10.36 9.65 -3.29
C THR A 267 9.86 9.78 -4.74
N VAL A 268 9.79 8.65 -5.44
CA VAL A 268 9.33 8.54 -6.84
C VAL A 268 8.15 7.57 -6.88
N VAL A 269 7.06 7.91 -7.58
CA VAL A 269 5.85 7.07 -7.70
C VAL A 269 5.39 7.01 -9.16
N GLY A 270 5.30 5.78 -9.69
CA GLY A 270 4.84 5.51 -11.06
C GLY A 270 5.80 6.00 -12.15
N GLY A 271 5.29 6.11 -13.38
CA GLY A 271 5.98 6.69 -14.53
C GLY A 271 7.05 5.80 -15.20
N LYS A 272 7.12 5.94 -16.52
CA LYS A 272 8.22 5.44 -17.36
C LYS A 272 9.13 6.63 -17.69
N TRP A 273 10.44 6.38 -17.80
CA TRP A 273 11.46 7.42 -18.06
C TRP A 273 11.45 8.55 -17.01
N ASN A 274 11.73 8.21 -15.75
CA ASN A 274 12.02 9.20 -14.71
C ASN A 274 13.54 9.28 -14.50
N TYR A 275 14.14 10.45 -14.69
CA TYR A 275 15.56 10.67 -14.46
C TYR A 275 15.77 11.64 -13.29
N ILE A 276 16.41 11.17 -12.21
CA ILE A 276 16.73 11.99 -11.04
C ILE A 276 18.22 11.86 -10.75
N SER A 277 18.93 12.98 -10.82
CA SER A 277 20.35 13.09 -10.47
C SER A 277 20.53 14.09 -9.31
N ASN A 278 21.06 13.63 -8.17
CA ASN A 278 21.36 14.43 -6.97
C ASN A 278 20.33 15.55 -6.64
N ALA A 279 19.18 15.20 -6.06
CA ALA A 279 18.22 16.18 -5.55
C ALA A 279 17.52 15.67 -4.28
N TYR A 280 16.84 16.58 -3.56
CA TYR A 280 15.88 16.28 -2.49
C TYR A 280 14.46 16.33 -3.06
N VAL A 281 14.02 15.25 -3.70
CA VAL A 281 12.76 15.20 -4.47
C VAL A 281 11.62 14.68 -3.60
N SER A 282 10.74 15.60 -3.21
CA SER A 282 9.43 15.26 -2.65
C SER A 282 8.45 14.98 -3.78
N ASN A 283 8.15 13.70 -3.99
CA ASN A 283 7.05 13.19 -4.81
C ASN A 283 7.13 13.51 -6.32
N LEU A 284 7.58 12.52 -7.10
CA LEU A 284 7.21 12.37 -8.50
C LEU A 284 5.90 11.57 -8.60
N GLY A 285 4.88 12.11 -9.25
CA GLY A 285 3.75 11.34 -9.80
C GLY A 285 3.74 11.54 -11.31
N VAL A 286 3.68 10.47 -12.11
CA VAL A 286 4.16 10.57 -13.51
C VAL A 286 3.53 9.57 -14.48
N GLU A 287 3.31 10.05 -15.70
CA GLU A 287 3.21 9.28 -16.93
C GLU A 287 4.29 9.84 -17.89
N GLU A 288 5.11 8.96 -18.46
CA GLU A 288 6.20 9.21 -19.44
C GLU A 288 7.03 10.53 -19.42
N GLY A 289 8.27 10.48 -18.91
CA GLY A 289 9.38 11.31 -19.44
C GLY A 289 9.99 12.42 -18.58
N VAL A 290 9.82 12.42 -17.25
CA VAL A 290 10.28 13.53 -16.38
C VAL A 290 11.79 13.53 -16.11
N ASN A 291 12.43 14.71 -16.26
CA ASN A 291 13.85 14.93 -15.99
C ASN A 291 14.09 15.93 -14.83
N LEU A 292 14.92 15.54 -13.86
CA LEU A 292 15.38 16.37 -12.76
C LEU A 292 16.91 16.37 -12.66
N TYR A 293 17.51 17.56 -12.83
CA TYR A 293 18.96 17.75 -12.87
C TYR A 293 19.49 18.54 -11.66
N CYS A 294 20.21 17.83 -10.80
CA CYS A 294 21.22 18.29 -9.83
C CYS A 294 20.91 19.55 -8.99
N GLN A 295 20.48 19.32 -7.76
CA GLN A 295 20.41 20.29 -6.67
C GLN A 295 21.02 19.74 -5.37
N THR A 296 22.21 20.24 -5.00
CA THR A 296 22.58 20.30 -3.59
C THR A 296 21.63 21.26 -2.86
N ASP A 297 20.97 20.77 -1.82
CA ASP A 297 20.10 21.53 -0.90
C ASP A 297 18.85 22.18 -1.53
N GLY A 298 18.39 21.68 -2.69
CA GLY A 298 17.16 22.14 -3.34
C GLY A 298 16.00 21.15 -3.23
N PHE A 299 14.88 21.60 -2.65
CA PHE A 299 13.58 20.93 -2.72
C PHE A 299 12.95 21.16 -4.10
N ALA A 300 12.45 20.14 -4.79
CA ALA A 300 11.75 20.27 -6.07
C ALA A 300 10.53 19.33 -6.14
N PHE A 301 9.50 19.73 -6.88
CA PHE A 301 8.23 18.99 -7.03
C PHE A 301 7.77 18.91 -8.49
N ILE A 302 7.43 17.71 -8.95
CA ILE A 302 6.73 17.49 -10.23
C ILE A 302 5.55 16.55 -9.97
N GLY A 303 4.35 17.12 -9.91
CA GLY A 303 3.14 16.43 -9.44
C GLY A 303 2.41 15.56 -10.46
N GLY A 304 2.79 15.61 -11.74
CA GLY A 304 2.08 14.91 -12.81
C GLY A 304 2.68 15.07 -14.20
N GLY A 305 2.13 14.31 -15.15
CA GLY A 305 2.27 14.54 -16.58
C GLY A 305 3.63 14.20 -17.20
N THR A 306 3.75 14.50 -18.49
CA THR A 306 4.80 14.01 -19.40
C THR A 306 5.89 15.05 -19.67
N GLU A 307 7.13 14.62 -19.86
CA GLU A 307 8.28 15.46 -20.26
C GLU A 307 8.58 16.70 -19.39
N ASN A 308 7.96 16.83 -18.21
CA ASN A 308 8.14 17.98 -17.34
C ASN A 308 9.55 17.97 -16.71
N THR A 309 10.16 19.16 -16.63
CA THR A 309 11.60 19.30 -16.38
C THR A 309 11.89 20.45 -15.42
N ILE A 310 12.68 20.22 -14.37
CA ILE A 310 13.26 21.29 -13.54
C ILE A 310 14.79 21.17 -13.60
N GLU A 311 15.42 22.19 -14.19
CA GLU A 311 16.80 22.16 -14.70
C GLU A 311 17.57 23.44 -14.32
N GLY A 312 18.43 23.37 -13.30
CA GLY A 312 19.37 24.46 -13.07
C GLY A 312 20.06 24.39 -11.71
N THR A 313 21.30 24.88 -11.67
CA THR A 313 22.17 24.90 -10.49
C THR A 313 21.62 25.71 -9.31
N ILE A 314 20.50 26.42 -9.48
CA ILE A 314 19.83 27.23 -8.47
C ILE A 314 18.31 26.96 -8.36
N ALA A 315 17.78 25.87 -8.92
CA ALA A 315 16.33 25.64 -9.03
C ALA A 315 15.63 25.15 -7.72
N GLN A 316 16.03 25.69 -6.57
CA GLN A 316 15.44 25.37 -5.26
C GLN A 316 13.97 25.83 -5.15
N ALA A 317 13.16 25.05 -4.45
CA ALA A 317 11.76 25.33 -4.13
C ALA A 317 10.86 25.66 -5.34
N SER A 318 11.20 25.09 -6.51
CA SER A 318 10.43 25.22 -7.74
C SER A 318 9.52 24.01 -7.96
N ALA A 319 8.36 24.24 -8.58
CA ALA A 319 7.31 23.25 -8.69
C ALA A 319 6.56 23.28 -10.03
N ILE A 320 6.37 22.11 -10.63
CA ILE A 320 5.46 21.88 -11.76
C ILE A 320 4.30 21.02 -11.25
N ALA A 321 3.06 21.49 -11.36
CA ALA A 321 1.90 20.73 -10.89
C ALA A 321 1.50 19.58 -11.85
N GLY A 322 1.81 19.71 -13.14
CA GLY A 322 1.58 18.68 -14.16
C GLY A 322 1.79 19.23 -15.58
N GLY A 323 1.17 18.59 -16.58
CA GLY A 323 1.18 19.06 -17.98
C GLY A 323 2.12 18.28 -18.90
N HIS A 324 2.46 18.84 -20.05
CA HIS A 324 3.35 18.24 -21.06
C HIS A 324 4.52 19.19 -21.42
N SER A 325 5.76 18.68 -21.34
CA SER A 325 7.00 19.35 -21.77
C SER A 325 7.23 20.75 -21.14
N ASN A 326 6.82 20.95 -19.89
CA ASN A 326 7.03 22.22 -19.19
C ASN A 326 8.42 22.27 -18.54
N THR A 327 9.09 23.42 -18.56
CA THR A 327 10.48 23.57 -18.09
C THR A 327 10.63 24.73 -17.11
N ILE A 328 11.24 24.48 -15.93
CA ILE A 328 11.66 25.53 -15.00
C ILE A 328 13.18 25.51 -14.84
N THR A 329 13.85 26.63 -15.06
CA THR A 329 15.32 26.76 -14.90
C THR A 329 15.75 27.78 -13.84
N SER A 330 14.85 28.11 -12.90
CA SER A 330 15.05 29.14 -11.88
C SER A 330 14.52 28.73 -10.51
N THR A 331 14.90 29.47 -9.48
CA THR A 331 14.49 29.27 -8.07
C THR A 331 13.07 29.77 -7.80
N TYR A 332 12.38 29.21 -6.80
CA TYR A 332 11.09 29.67 -6.28
C TYR A 332 10.02 29.91 -7.36
N SER A 333 10.03 29.08 -8.41
CA SER A 333 9.29 29.29 -9.65
C SER A 333 8.22 28.23 -9.86
N PHE A 334 7.12 28.59 -10.52
CA PHE A 334 5.93 27.73 -10.60
C PHE A 334 5.35 27.60 -12.01
N ILE A 335 5.03 26.36 -12.40
CA ILE A 335 4.17 26.06 -13.55
C ILE A 335 2.95 25.25 -13.08
N GLY A 336 1.76 25.84 -13.19
CA GLY A 336 0.50 25.21 -12.79
C GLY A 336 0.00 24.10 -13.73
N GLY A 337 0.59 23.99 -14.92
CA GLY A 337 0.29 22.93 -15.89
C GLY A 337 0.40 23.43 -17.33
N GLY A 338 -0.35 22.80 -18.23
CA GLY A 338 -0.38 23.17 -19.65
C GLY A 338 0.72 22.50 -20.48
N ILE A 339 1.06 23.09 -21.62
CA ILE A 339 1.92 22.48 -22.65
C ILE A 339 3.06 23.43 -23.04
N THR A 340 4.30 22.96 -23.02
CA THR A 340 5.52 23.68 -23.49
C THR A 340 5.79 25.03 -22.81
N ASN A 341 5.36 25.23 -21.56
CA ASN A 341 5.62 26.48 -20.84
C ASN A 341 7.04 26.51 -20.25
N THR A 342 7.68 27.68 -20.24
CA THR A 342 9.08 27.83 -19.80
C THR A 342 9.25 28.96 -18.80
N VAL A 343 9.77 28.67 -17.60
CA VAL A 343 10.13 29.68 -16.59
C VAL A 343 11.64 29.72 -16.40
N THR A 344 12.27 30.86 -16.69
CA THR A 344 13.71 31.09 -16.45
C THR A 344 13.97 32.26 -15.50
N GLY A 345 12.98 33.13 -15.28
CA GLY A 345 13.04 34.22 -14.32
C GLY A 345 12.90 33.71 -12.88
N LEU A 346 13.66 34.32 -11.97
CA LEU A 346 13.54 34.05 -10.52
C LEU A 346 12.13 34.44 -10.01
N TYR A 347 11.57 33.72 -9.03
CA TYR A 347 10.23 33.97 -8.47
C TYR A 347 9.07 33.99 -9.50
N SER A 348 9.24 33.39 -10.68
CA SER A 348 8.33 33.63 -11.80
C SER A 348 7.29 32.53 -11.97
N VAL A 349 6.13 32.90 -12.54
CA VAL A 349 4.91 32.11 -12.49
C VAL A 349 4.25 32.00 -13.86
N ILE A 350 3.91 30.76 -14.23
CA ILE A 350 2.97 30.46 -15.32
C ILE A 350 1.83 29.63 -14.72
N PRO A 351 0.59 30.15 -14.60
CA PRO A 351 -0.51 29.37 -14.02
C PRO A 351 -0.95 28.20 -14.93
N GLY A 352 -0.59 28.25 -16.21
CA GLY A 352 -0.87 27.22 -17.21
C GLY A 352 -0.94 27.83 -18.61
N GLY A 353 -1.57 27.12 -19.54
CA GLY A 353 -1.71 27.53 -20.94
C GLY A 353 -0.70 26.87 -21.87
N GLN A 354 -0.40 27.51 -23.00
CA GLN A 354 0.42 26.92 -24.07
C GLN A 354 1.58 27.84 -24.48
N SER A 355 2.79 27.29 -24.46
CA SER A 355 4.02 27.93 -24.97
C SER A 355 4.34 29.29 -24.36
N ASN A 356 3.91 29.55 -23.12
CA ASN A 356 4.21 30.78 -22.41
C ASN A 356 5.66 30.79 -21.90
N THR A 357 6.24 31.98 -21.74
CA THR A 357 7.62 32.15 -21.27
C THR A 357 7.67 33.26 -20.21
N ALA A 358 8.22 32.96 -19.04
CA ALA A 358 8.41 33.92 -17.95
C ALA A 358 9.91 33.98 -17.60
N SER A 359 10.61 34.98 -18.13
CA SER A 359 12.08 35.10 -18.02
C SER A 359 12.55 36.34 -17.26
N GLY A 360 11.68 37.32 -17.02
CA GLY A 360 11.97 38.42 -16.10
C GLY A 360 11.91 37.97 -14.64
N GLU A 361 12.71 38.56 -13.76
CA GLU A 361 12.56 38.35 -12.30
C GLU A 361 11.16 38.76 -11.82
N SER A 362 10.51 37.93 -11.01
CA SER A 362 9.13 38.12 -10.52
C SER A 362 8.10 38.36 -11.64
N SER A 363 8.25 37.67 -12.78
CA SER A 363 7.37 37.83 -13.94
C SER A 363 6.20 36.82 -13.94
N PHE A 364 5.13 37.17 -14.65
CA PHE A 364 3.91 36.36 -14.78
C PHE A 364 3.49 36.27 -16.24
N ALA A 365 3.33 35.07 -16.80
CA ALA A 365 2.89 34.86 -18.17
C ALA A 365 1.75 33.86 -18.25
N ALA A 366 0.63 34.22 -18.91
CA ALA A 366 -0.56 33.36 -18.98
C ALA A 366 -1.29 33.44 -20.33
N GLY A 367 -1.94 32.34 -20.72
CA GLY A 367 -2.73 32.22 -21.94
C GLY A 367 -2.01 31.41 -23.02
N THR A 368 -1.92 31.94 -24.25
CA THR A 368 -1.19 31.31 -25.36
C THR A 368 -0.07 32.22 -25.84
N ARG A 369 1.19 31.74 -25.74
CA ARG A 369 2.42 32.43 -26.17
C ARG A 369 2.66 33.82 -25.54
N ALA A 370 2.24 34.01 -24.28
CA ALA A 370 2.64 35.17 -23.49
C ALA A 370 4.14 35.11 -23.14
N LYS A 371 4.88 36.18 -23.38
CA LYS A 371 6.34 36.29 -23.14
C LYS A 371 6.63 37.42 -22.15
N ALA A 372 6.68 37.11 -20.85
CA ALA A 372 7.05 38.05 -19.81
C ALA A 372 8.58 38.14 -19.69
N LEU A 373 9.17 38.93 -20.60
CA LEU A 373 10.62 38.98 -20.80
C LEU A 373 11.38 39.85 -19.78
N HIS A 374 10.68 40.82 -19.17
CA HIS A 374 11.25 41.85 -18.29
C HIS A 374 10.85 41.66 -16.82
N LYS A 375 11.70 42.13 -15.90
CA LYS A 375 11.44 42.11 -14.44
C LYS A 375 10.07 42.71 -14.11
N GLY A 376 9.31 42.07 -13.22
CA GLY A 376 7.99 42.53 -12.77
C GLY A 376 6.91 42.57 -13.85
N ALA A 377 7.19 42.09 -15.08
CA ALA A 377 6.22 42.13 -16.15
C ALA A 377 5.14 41.05 -15.97
N PHE A 378 3.89 41.49 -16.05
CA PHE A 378 2.71 40.64 -16.19
C PHE A 378 2.29 40.64 -17.67
N VAL A 379 2.08 39.46 -18.24
CA VAL A 379 1.67 39.30 -19.64
C VAL A 379 0.51 38.32 -19.75
N TRP A 380 -0.62 38.79 -20.25
CA TRP A 380 -1.75 37.97 -20.66
C TRP A 380 -1.86 37.97 -22.18
N ALA A 381 -1.94 36.78 -22.80
CA ALA A 381 -2.10 36.62 -24.23
C ALA A 381 -3.34 35.77 -24.56
N ASP A 382 -4.24 36.32 -25.36
CA ASP A 382 -5.35 35.56 -25.95
C ASP A 382 -4.89 34.43 -26.89
N SER A 383 -5.84 33.61 -27.34
CA SER A 383 -5.66 32.36 -28.10
C SER A 383 -5.16 32.53 -29.54
N GLN A 384 -4.35 33.56 -29.82
CA GLN A 384 -3.69 33.78 -31.10
C GLN A 384 -2.35 33.05 -31.11
N GLU A 385 -2.07 32.30 -32.17
CA GLU A 385 -0.81 31.56 -32.37
C GLU A 385 0.37 32.45 -32.81
N ALA A 386 0.51 33.59 -32.15
CA ALA A 386 1.61 34.53 -32.27
C ALA A 386 2.15 34.87 -30.87
N ASP A 387 3.43 35.18 -30.75
CA ASP A 387 4.00 35.61 -29.48
C ASP A 387 3.52 37.02 -29.08
N TYR A 388 3.44 37.30 -27.78
CA TYR A 388 3.13 38.62 -27.24
C TYR A 388 4.04 38.94 -26.07
N GLU A 389 4.87 39.97 -26.24
CA GLU A 389 6.01 40.24 -25.36
C GLU A 389 5.81 41.48 -24.49
N SER A 390 6.32 41.46 -23.26
CA SER A 390 6.45 42.70 -22.48
C SER A 390 7.57 43.58 -23.04
N LEU A 391 7.33 44.88 -23.12
CA LEU A 391 8.26 45.84 -23.74
C LEU A 391 9.14 46.60 -22.73
N ALA A 392 8.85 46.49 -21.44
CA ALA A 392 9.63 47.09 -20.35
C ALA A 392 9.38 46.37 -19.02
N ALA A 393 10.22 46.65 -18.02
CA ALA A 393 10.02 46.18 -16.65
C ALA A 393 8.77 46.79 -15.99
N ASP A 394 8.22 46.08 -15.01
CA ASP A 394 7.10 46.49 -14.16
C ASP A 394 5.83 46.88 -14.95
N THR A 395 5.60 46.22 -16.10
CA THR A 395 4.47 46.47 -17.03
C THR A 395 3.36 45.44 -16.92
N PHE A 396 2.11 45.89 -17.06
CA PHE A 396 0.93 45.03 -17.25
C PHE A 396 0.54 45.03 -18.73
N ASN A 397 0.75 43.91 -19.42
CA ASN A 397 0.59 43.77 -20.87
C ASN A 397 -0.57 42.80 -21.14
N VAL A 398 -1.54 43.18 -21.97
CA VAL A 398 -2.71 42.34 -22.30
C VAL A 398 -3.00 42.39 -23.80
N ARG A 399 -2.91 41.24 -24.46
CA ARG A 399 -3.47 41.03 -25.81
C ARG A 399 -4.81 40.33 -25.69
N ALA A 400 -5.88 41.02 -26.05
CA ALA A 400 -7.24 40.49 -26.08
C ALA A 400 -8.03 41.11 -27.25
N GLN A 401 -8.15 40.40 -28.37
CA GLN A 401 -8.91 40.84 -29.55
C GLN A 401 -10.42 41.03 -29.26
N GLY A 402 -10.96 40.34 -28.25
CA GLY A 402 -12.32 40.57 -27.73
C GLY A 402 -12.47 41.81 -26.84
N GLY A 403 -11.39 42.57 -26.62
CA GLY A 403 -11.32 43.69 -25.67
C GLY A 403 -11.06 43.25 -24.23
N VAL A 404 -10.88 44.24 -23.35
CA VAL A 404 -10.68 44.05 -21.90
C VAL A 404 -11.88 44.65 -21.16
N ARG A 405 -12.46 43.89 -20.24
CA ARG A 405 -13.61 44.31 -19.41
C ARG A 405 -13.19 44.40 -17.94
N MET A 406 -13.51 45.53 -17.30
CA MET A 406 -13.23 45.82 -15.90
C MET A 406 -14.54 46.14 -15.16
N ASP A 407 -15.11 45.16 -14.46
CA ASP A 407 -16.33 45.35 -13.66
C ASP A 407 -15.99 45.81 -12.24
N THR A 408 -16.19 47.10 -11.97
CA THR A 408 -15.80 47.74 -10.70
C THR A 408 -16.96 47.95 -9.73
N SER A 409 -18.18 47.55 -10.09
CA SER A 409 -19.42 47.73 -9.30
C SER A 409 -19.67 49.16 -8.77
N GLY A 410 -19.13 50.17 -9.46
CA GLY A 410 -19.23 51.59 -9.08
C GLY A 410 -18.03 52.14 -8.30
N ALA A 411 -17.02 51.34 -7.97
CA ALA A 411 -15.79 51.80 -7.32
C ALA A 411 -14.90 52.68 -8.22
N GLY A 412 -15.12 52.64 -9.54
CA GLY A 412 -14.33 53.38 -10.54
C GLY A 412 -13.01 52.71 -10.89
N LEU A 413 -12.24 53.36 -11.76
CA LEU A 413 -10.89 52.94 -12.17
C LEU A 413 -9.96 54.15 -12.08
N THR A 414 -8.95 54.07 -11.21
CA THR A 414 -7.90 55.09 -11.11
C THR A 414 -6.79 54.78 -12.11
N LEU A 415 -6.45 55.74 -12.95
CA LEU A 415 -5.28 55.70 -13.82
C LEU A 415 -4.38 56.88 -13.44
N ASP A 416 -3.22 56.61 -12.87
CA ASP A 416 -2.22 57.63 -12.52
C ASP A 416 -1.19 57.72 -13.64
N GLY A 417 -1.30 58.77 -14.47
CA GLY A 417 -0.49 58.98 -15.66
C GLY A 417 -1.29 59.47 -16.87
N PRO A 418 -0.62 59.75 -18.01
CA PRO A 418 -1.27 60.21 -19.22
C PRO A 418 -2.05 59.08 -19.90
N VAL A 419 -3.38 59.18 -19.92
CA VAL A 419 -4.26 58.26 -20.66
C VAL A 419 -4.19 58.58 -22.15
N ILE A 420 -3.25 57.93 -22.86
CA ILE A 420 -3.15 58.00 -24.32
C ILE A 420 -4.22 57.09 -24.92
N VAL A 421 -5.12 57.67 -25.72
CA VAL A 421 -6.05 56.88 -26.55
C VAL A 421 -6.17 57.51 -27.93
N ASP A 422 -5.96 56.69 -28.95
CA ASP A 422 -6.12 57.07 -30.36
C ASP A 422 -7.50 56.59 -30.88
N GLY A 423 -8.04 57.26 -31.90
CA GLY A 423 -9.26 56.83 -32.61
C GLY A 423 -10.58 56.81 -31.81
N MET A 424 -10.65 57.32 -30.58
CA MET A 424 -11.88 57.25 -29.76
C MET A 424 -13.08 57.95 -30.41
N THR A 425 -14.16 57.19 -30.62
CA THR A 425 -15.50 57.72 -30.92
C THR A 425 -16.36 57.66 -29.67
N PHE A 426 -16.55 58.78 -28.99
CA PHE A 426 -17.45 58.89 -27.84
C PHE A 426 -18.92 58.93 -28.30
N THR A 427 -19.66 57.85 -28.09
CA THR A 427 -21.13 57.82 -28.27
C THR A 427 -21.81 58.03 -26.93
N TYR A 428 -22.39 59.21 -26.69
CA TYR A 428 -23.02 59.61 -25.43
C TYR A 428 -24.53 59.84 -25.57
N THR A 429 -25.29 59.39 -24.57
CA THR A 429 -26.76 59.54 -24.47
C THR A 429 -27.20 60.45 -23.32
N ALA A 430 -26.25 60.99 -22.55
CA ALA A 430 -26.45 61.89 -21.42
C ALA A 430 -25.22 62.82 -21.28
N PRO A 431 -25.32 63.99 -20.62
CA PRO A 431 -24.21 64.94 -20.53
C PRO A 431 -23.02 64.41 -19.71
N ILE A 432 -21.81 64.55 -20.26
CA ILE A 432 -20.55 64.18 -19.60
C ILE A 432 -19.97 65.42 -18.90
N THR A 433 -19.81 65.35 -17.58
CA THR A 433 -19.07 66.36 -16.80
C THR A 433 -17.60 65.95 -16.68
N LEU A 434 -16.76 66.45 -17.59
CA LEU A 434 -15.30 66.28 -17.53
C LEU A 434 -14.67 67.32 -16.59
N THR A 435 -14.32 66.92 -15.37
CA THR A 435 -13.54 67.73 -14.43
C THR A 435 -12.07 67.36 -14.48
N GLY A 436 -11.22 68.23 -15.05
CA GLY A 436 -9.77 68.05 -15.10
C GLY A 436 -9.07 69.12 -15.92
N VAL A 437 -7.73 69.17 -15.85
CA VAL A 437 -6.91 70.07 -16.68
C VAL A 437 -6.56 69.37 -17.99
N LEU A 438 -7.33 69.67 -19.04
CA LEU A 438 -7.14 69.09 -20.37
C LEU A 438 -6.02 69.83 -21.15
N THR A 439 -4.80 69.31 -21.10
CA THR A 439 -3.69 69.77 -21.96
C THR A 439 -3.77 69.10 -23.34
N ASN A 440 -3.35 69.83 -24.39
CA ASN A 440 -3.27 69.37 -25.79
C ASN A 440 -4.55 68.84 -26.47
N VAL A 441 -5.75 69.12 -25.94
CA VAL A 441 -7.01 68.80 -26.63
C VAL A 441 -7.20 69.67 -27.88
N ARG A 442 -7.07 69.06 -29.07
CA ARG A 442 -7.51 69.65 -30.35
C ARG A 442 -8.95 69.22 -30.65
N LEU A 443 -9.91 70.04 -30.22
CA LEU A 443 -11.31 69.95 -30.68
C LEU A 443 -11.40 70.37 -32.16
N LEU A 444 -11.21 69.43 -33.07
CA LEU A 444 -11.52 69.60 -34.50
C LEU A 444 -13.04 69.61 -34.69
N TYR A 445 -13.64 70.79 -34.53
CA TYR A 445 -15.04 71.04 -34.84
C TYR A 445 -15.26 70.92 -36.35
N TYR A 446 -15.70 69.76 -36.81
CA TYR A 446 -16.13 69.56 -38.19
C TYR A 446 -17.55 70.14 -38.35
N GLN A 447 -17.64 71.44 -38.66
CA GLN A 447 -18.91 72.02 -39.12
C GLN A 447 -19.25 71.45 -40.49
N VAL A 448 -20.15 70.46 -40.50
CA VAL A 448 -20.90 70.08 -41.70
C VAL A 448 -21.87 71.23 -42.00
N PRO A 449 -21.91 71.76 -43.25
CA PRO A 449 -22.81 72.84 -43.65
C PRO A 449 -24.28 72.40 -43.80
#